data_AF-Q5YBC9-F1
#
_entry.id   AF-Q5YBC9-F1
#
_cell.length_a   1.000
_cell.length_b   1.000
_cell.length_c   1.000
_cell.angle_alpha   90.00
_cell.angle_beta   90.00
_cell.angle_gamma   90.00
#
_symmetry.space_group_name_H-M   'P 1'
#
loop_
_entity.id
_entity.type
_entity.pdbx_description
1 polymer ?
#
loop_
_entity_poly.entity_id
_entity_poly.type
_entity_poly.pdbx_seq_one_letter_code
_entity_poly.pdbx_strand_id
1 'polypeptide(L)'
;TISILRGLRERYEIHHGVRIADSALVEAAQLSDRYIADRFLPDKAIDLVDEAAAKLKMEITSKPAPLDELDRRVLQLEMERLSVQKAAPHDRGAAARLSALVASLEEAKRRQQELTVEWEKEREELRGVQRLKEEMDRIQIEIQQAERDYDLNRAAELKYGTLRDLQKALAEAEAALAAGEASVPRMLHLEVGAG
;
A
#
# COMPACT_ATOMS: atom_id res chain seq x y z
N THR A 1 -0.54 27.67 4.65
CA THR A 1 -0.66 26.27 5.11
C THR A 1 -0.84 25.29 3.99
N ILE A 2 -1.95 25.30 3.24
CA ILE A 2 -2.21 24.29 2.19
C ILE A 2 -1.10 24.27 1.11
N SER A 3 -0.61 25.42 0.66
CA SER A 3 0.51 25.48 -0.30
C SER A 3 1.82 24.88 0.24
N ILE A 4 2.03 24.92 1.57
CA ILE A 4 3.20 24.30 2.22
C ILE A 4 3.04 22.78 2.20
N LEU A 5 1.86 22.28 2.58
CA LEU A 5 1.56 20.84 2.51
C LEU A 5 1.72 20.30 1.08
N ARG A 6 1.22 21.03 0.07
CA ARG A 6 1.39 20.65 -1.34
C ARG A 6 2.85 20.59 -1.78
N GLY A 7 3.69 21.51 -1.28
CA GLY A 7 5.13 21.49 -1.56
C GLY A 7 5.89 20.36 -0.85
N LEU A 8 5.36 19.86 0.28
CA LEU A 8 5.94 18.74 1.01
C LEU A 8 5.40 17.37 0.57
N ARG A 9 4.23 17.35 -0.10
CA ARG A 9 3.52 16.13 -0.50
C ARG A 9 4.44 15.09 -1.13
N GLU A 10 5.19 15.46 -2.17
CA GLU A 10 6.03 14.53 -2.92
C GLU A 10 7.06 13.83 -2.01
N ARG A 11 7.68 14.56 -1.08
CA ARG A 11 8.63 13.99 -0.12
C ARG A 11 7.98 13.02 0.86
N TYR A 12 6.78 13.33 1.35
CA TYR A 12 6.04 12.43 2.26
C TYR A 12 5.52 11.18 1.54
N GLU A 13 5.02 11.34 0.30
CA GLU A 13 4.63 10.21 -0.54
C GLU A 13 5.80 9.25 -0.76
N ILE A 14 6.99 9.78 -1.05
CA ILE A 14 8.21 8.97 -1.19
C ILE A 14 8.58 8.31 0.13
N HIS A 15 8.59 9.05 1.25
CA HIS A 15 9.02 8.52 2.55
C HIS A 15 8.11 7.38 3.06
N HIS A 16 6.80 7.55 2.89
CA HIS A 16 5.82 6.58 3.35
C HIS A 16 5.45 5.52 2.31
N GLY A 17 5.69 5.79 1.02
CA GLY A 17 5.29 4.92 -0.08
C GLY A 17 3.78 4.84 -0.26
N VAL A 18 3.11 5.97 -0.08
CA VAL A 18 1.65 6.12 -0.22
C VAL A 18 1.34 7.32 -1.11
N ARG A 19 0.12 7.41 -1.65
CA ARG A 19 -0.36 8.62 -2.32
C ARG A 19 -1.16 9.48 -1.36
N ILE A 20 -1.02 10.79 -1.46
CA ILE A 20 -1.73 11.74 -0.59
C ILE A 20 -2.65 12.59 -1.47
N ALA A 21 -3.97 12.41 -1.28
CA ALA A 21 -4.97 13.17 -2.01
C ALA A 21 -4.83 14.67 -1.75
N ASP A 22 -5.10 15.52 -2.75
CA ASP A 22 -5.13 16.97 -2.51
C ASP A 22 -6.27 17.34 -1.54
N SER A 23 -7.39 16.62 -1.58
CA SER A 23 -8.48 16.76 -0.61
C SER A 23 -8.04 16.46 0.82
N ALA A 24 -7.22 15.41 1.03
CA ALA A 24 -6.70 15.06 2.34
C ALA A 24 -5.79 16.17 2.92
N LEU A 25 -5.01 16.87 2.08
CA LEU A 25 -4.23 18.03 2.52
C LEU A 25 -5.11 19.20 2.98
N VAL A 26 -6.21 19.44 2.27
CA VAL A 26 -7.17 20.49 2.64
C VAL A 26 -7.88 20.14 3.94
N GLU A 27 -8.34 18.90 4.09
CA GLU A 27 -8.99 18.43 5.30
C GLU A 27 -8.05 18.40 6.50
N ALA A 28 -6.81 17.95 6.31
CA ALA A 28 -5.82 17.98 7.38
C ALA A 28 -5.60 19.40 7.91
N ALA A 29 -5.54 20.40 7.02
CA ALA A 29 -5.45 21.80 7.42
C ALA A 29 -6.71 22.28 8.16
N GLN A 30 -7.90 21.90 7.71
CA GLN A 30 -9.16 22.33 8.34
C GLN A 30 -9.42 21.66 9.69
N LEU A 31 -9.24 20.35 9.78
CA LEU A 31 -9.50 19.55 10.99
C LEU A 31 -8.47 19.84 12.07
N SER A 32 -7.18 19.94 11.71
CA SER A 32 -6.15 20.33 12.68
C SER A 32 -6.38 21.75 13.17
N ASP A 33 -6.84 22.68 12.32
CA ASP A 33 -7.18 24.04 12.76
C ASP A 33 -8.33 24.05 13.77
N ARG A 34 -9.37 23.27 13.49
CA ARG A 34 -10.59 23.21 14.30
C ARG A 34 -10.43 22.49 15.63
N TYR A 35 -9.66 21.40 15.67
CA TYR A 35 -9.67 20.47 16.82
C TYR A 35 -8.35 20.41 17.61
N ILE A 36 -7.24 20.89 17.05
CA ILE A 36 -5.93 20.91 17.73
C ILE A 36 -5.59 22.37 18.06
N ALA A 37 -5.97 22.81 19.26
CA ALA A 37 -5.88 24.20 19.69
C ALA A 37 -4.54 24.57 20.36
N ASP A 38 -3.78 23.59 20.81
CA ASP A 38 -2.50 23.71 21.52
C ASP A 38 -1.29 23.89 20.59
N ARG A 39 -1.49 23.75 19.27
CA ARG A 39 -0.45 23.86 18.24
C ARG A 39 -0.86 24.77 17.09
N PHE A 40 0.12 25.29 16.37
CA PHE A 40 -0.08 26.25 15.28
C PHE A 40 0.08 25.61 13.90
N LEU A 41 -0.62 26.14 12.91
CA LEU A 41 -0.36 25.82 11.50
C LEU A 41 0.99 26.41 11.07
N PRO A 42 1.75 25.75 10.16
CA PRO A 42 1.39 24.52 9.45
C PRO A 42 1.74 23.22 10.17
N ASP A 43 2.47 23.28 11.28
CA ASP A 43 3.09 22.13 11.97
C ASP A 43 2.08 21.02 12.31
N LYS A 44 0.97 21.37 12.97
CA LYS A 44 -0.07 20.40 13.33
C LYS A 44 -0.75 19.70 12.13
N ALA A 45 -0.79 20.35 10.97
CA ALA A 45 -1.37 19.75 9.78
C ALA A 45 -0.36 18.84 9.07
N ILE A 46 0.93 19.15 9.18
CA ILE A 46 2.02 18.30 8.68
C ILE A 46 2.02 16.99 9.45
N ASP A 47 1.97 17.05 10.79
CA ASP A 47 1.97 15.85 11.63
C ASP A 47 0.76 14.95 11.38
N LEU A 48 -0.43 15.54 11.18
CA LEU A 48 -1.64 14.75 10.88
C LEU A 48 -1.51 13.99 9.55
N VAL A 49 -0.91 14.63 8.53
CA VAL A 49 -0.66 13.99 7.23
C VAL A 49 0.41 12.90 7.38
N ASP A 50 1.45 13.15 8.17
CA ASP A 50 2.53 12.18 8.45
C ASP A 50 2.00 10.93 9.17
N GLU A 51 1.21 11.11 10.23
CA GLU A 51 0.57 10.02 10.98
C GLU A 51 -0.39 9.22 10.10
N ALA A 52 -1.20 9.89 9.27
CA ALA A 52 -2.12 9.23 8.35
C ALA A 52 -1.36 8.41 7.29
N ALA A 53 -0.28 8.96 6.74
CA ALA A 53 0.56 8.28 5.76
C ALA A 53 1.31 7.09 6.38
N ALA A 54 1.84 7.23 7.59
CA ALA A 54 2.49 6.16 8.33
C ALA A 54 1.50 5.02 8.67
N LYS A 55 0.28 5.36 9.09
CA LYS A 55 -0.78 4.39 9.34
C LYS A 55 -1.15 3.62 8.07
N LEU A 56 -1.35 4.31 6.96
CA LEU A 56 -1.68 3.68 5.69
C LEU A 56 -0.56 2.75 5.21
N LYS A 57 0.70 3.15 5.36
CA LYS A 57 1.86 2.29 5.09
C LYS A 57 1.84 1.00 5.91
N MET A 58 1.49 1.08 7.20
CA MET A 58 1.35 -0.10 8.05
C MET A 58 0.22 -1.01 7.55
N GLU A 59 -0.92 -0.45 7.16
CA GLU A 59 -2.05 -1.22 6.61
C GLU A 59 -1.66 -1.93 5.31
N ILE A 60 -1.00 -1.23 4.38
CA ILE A 60 -0.53 -1.79 3.09
C ILE A 60 0.49 -2.92 3.27
N THR A 61 1.37 -2.78 4.26
CA THR A 61 2.41 -3.79 4.53
C THR A 61 1.89 -4.99 5.32
N SER A 62 0.72 -4.85 5.96
CA SER A 62 0.05 -5.91 6.70
C SER A 62 -0.84 -6.80 5.81
N LYS A 63 -1.18 -7.98 6.33
CA LYS A 63 -2.09 -8.91 5.64
C LYS A 63 -3.51 -8.32 5.64
N PRO A 64 -4.23 -8.27 4.49
CA PRO A 64 -5.59 -7.77 4.43
C PRO A 64 -6.54 -8.59 5.33
N ALA A 65 -7.52 -7.92 5.94
CA ALA A 65 -8.49 -8.57 6.83
C ALA A 65 -9.19 -9.80 6.20
N PRO A 66 -9.62 -9.79 4.91
CA PRO A 66 -10.22 -10.97 4.29
C PRO A 66 -9.26 -12.17 4.19
N LEU A 67 -7.96 -11.92 4.03
CA LEU A 67 -6.94 -12.97 3.98
C LEU A 67 -6.63 -13.52 5.38
N ASP A 68 -6.59 -12.65 6.40
CA ASP A 68 -6.42 -13.08 7.80
C ASP A 68 -7.62 -13.91 8.30
N GLU A 69 -8.84 -13.56 7.89
CA GLU A 69 -10.03 -14.36 8.19
C GLU A 69 -9.96 -15.76 7.55
N LEU A 70 -9.51 -15.85 6.29
CA LEU A 70 -9.31 -17.13 5.62
C LEU A 70 -8.21 -17.98 6.28
N ASP A 71 -7.09 -17.37 6.67
CA ASP A 71 -6.03 -18.04 7.42
C ASP A 71 -6.57 -18.68 8.71
N ARG A 72 -7.31 -17.90 9.51
CA ARG A 72 -7.93 -18.37 10.75
C ARG A 72 -8.91 -19.50 10.49
N ARG A 73 -9.70 -19.40 9.41
CA ARG A 73 -10.66 -20.44 9.02
C ARG A 73 -9.97 -21.74 8.62
N VAL A 74 -8.89 -21.66 7.83
CA VAL A 74 -8.08 -22.82 7.44
C VAL A 74 -7.51 -23.51 8.69
N LEU A 75 -6.94 -22.74 9.61
CA LEU A 75 -6.38 -23.27 10.86
C LEU A 75 -7.45 -23.95 11.72
N GLN A 76 -8.63 -23.34 11.83
CA GLN A 76 -9.76 -23.94 12.55
C GLN A 76 -10.17 -25.29 11.94
N LEU A 77 -10.31 -25.36 10.62
CA LEU A 77 -10.69 -26.58 9.90
C LEU A 77 -9.61 -27.67 10.03
N GLU A 78 -8.33 -27.29 10.02
CA GLU A 78 -7.21 -28.21 10.22
C GLU A 78 -7.23 -28.84 11.62
N MET A 79 -7.46 -28.02 12.65
CA MET A 79 -7.58 -28.49 14.03
C MET A 79 -8.78 -29.41 14.23
N GLU A 80 -9.93 -29.05 13.64
CA GLU A 80 -11.13 -29.89 13.69
C GLU A 80 -10.91 -31.23 12.96
N ARG A 81 -10.29 -31.21 11.78
CA ARG A 81 -9.91 -32.41 11.04
C ARG A 81 -9.02 -33.34 11.87
N LEU A 82 -7.99 -32.80 12.52
CA LEU A 82 -7.07 -33.57 13.37
C LEU A 82 -7.78 -34.17 14.59
N SER A 83 -8.71 -33.42 15.19
CA SER A 83 -9.54 -33.90 16.31
C SER A 83 -10.42 -35.07 15.88
N VAL A 84 -11.16 -34.93 14.78
CA VAL A 84 -12.01 -36.01 14.23
C VAL A 84 -11.19 -37.22 13.82
N GLN A 85 -10.01 -37.01 13.21
CA GLN A 85 -9.11 -38.09 12.83
C GLN A 85 -8.61 -38.90 14.04
N LYS A 86 -8.29 -38.26 15.16
CA LYS A 86 -7.91 -38.93 16.41
C LYS A 86 -9.06 -39.71 17.02
N ALA A 87 -10.28 -39.20 16.92
CA ALA A 87 -11.49 -39.86 17.44
C ALA A 87 -12.08 -40.93 16.49
N ALA A 88 -11.59 -41.01 15.25
CA ALA A 88 -12.12 -41.88 14.20
C ALA A 88 -12.24 -43.37 14.58
N PRO A 89 -11.32 -43.98 15.37
CA PRO A 89 -11.45 -45.38 15.79
C PRO A 89 -12.70 -45.67 16.64
N HIS A 90 -13.31 -44.65 17.24
CA HIS A 90 -14.44 -44.78 18.16
C HIS A 90 -15.73 -44.14 17.64
N ASP A 91 -15.75 -43.66 16.39
CA ASP A 91 -16.86 -42.91 15.83
C ASP A 91 -17.25 -43.40 14.43
N ARG A 92 -18.43 -43.99 14.32
CA ARG A 92 -18.98 -44.50 13.04
C ARG A 92 -19.28 -43.40 12.02
N GLY A 93 -19.46 -42.15 12.46
CA GLY A 93 -19.70 -41.00 11.58
C GLY A 93 -18.42 -40.25 11.16
N ALA A 94 -17.25 -40.66 11.66
CA ALA A 94 -16.00 -39.92 11.48
C ALA A 94 -15.61 -39.78 10.01
N ALA A 95 -15.78 -40.83 9.21
CA ALA A 95 -15.40 -40.84 7.80
C ALA A 95 -16.18 -39.78 6.97
N ALA A 96 -17.50 -39.68 7.17
CA ALA A 96 -18.33 -38.70 6.49
C ALA A 96 -17.96 -37.27 6.90
N ARG A 97 -17.72 -37.04 8.21
CA ARG A 97 -17.29 -35.74 8.73
C ARG A 97 -15.92 -35.33 8.23
N LEU A 98 -14.95 -36.26 8.22
CA LEU A 98 -13.62 -36.05 7.65
C LEU A 98 -13.69 -35.65 6.18
N SER A 99 -14.52 -36.33 5.38
CA SER A 99 -14.70 -36.00 3.97
C SER A 99 -15.26 -34.59 3.78
N ALA A 100 -16.27 -34.19 4.56
CA ALA A 100 -16.83 -32.84 4.53
C ALA A 100 -15.79 -31.78 4.95
N LEU A 101 -15.04 -32.02 6.04
CA LEU A 101 -13.99 -31.11 6.51
C LEU A 101 -12.86 -30.95 5.50
N VAL A 102 -12.44 -32.03 4.84
CA VAL A 102 -11.42 -31.98 3.78
C VAL A 102 -11.92 -31.13 2.61
N ALA A 103 -13.16 -31.33 2.16
CA ALA A 103 -13.73 -30.53 1.07
C ALA A 103 -13.80 -29.03 1.43
N SER A 104 -14.26 -28.69 2.64
CA SER A 104 -14.29 -27.30 3.11
C SER A 104 -12.90 -26.69 3.27
N LEU A 105 -11.92 -27.49 3.69
CA LEU A 105 -10.53 -27.06 3.84
C LEU A 105 -9.88 -26.80 2.47
N GLU A 106 -10.11 -27.66 1.48
CA GLU A 106 -9.64 -27.45 0.10
C GLU A 106 -10.25 -26.18 -0.51
N GLU A 107 -11.55 -25.95 -0.30
CA GLU A 107 -12.20 -24.73 -0.76
C GLU A 107 -11.62 -23.48 -0.08
N ALA A 108 -11.44 -23.51 1.24
CA ALA A 108 -10.86 -22.40 1.99
C ALA A 108 -9.43 -22.10 1.55
N LYS A 109 -8.60 -23.13 1.34
CA LYS A 109 -7.22 -22.99 0.84
C LYS A 109 -7.18 -22.45 -0.59
N ARG A 110 -8.10 -22.87 -1.46
CA ARG A 110 -8.19 -22.34 -2.83
C ARG A 110 -8.48 -20.83 -2.81
N ARG A 111 -9.50 -20.41 -2.06
CA ARG A 111 -9.84 -18.98 -1.90
C ARG A 111 -8.70 -18.18 -1.29
N GLN A 112 -8.04 -18.73 -0.27
CA GLN A 112 -6.86 -18.11 0.36
C GLN A 112 -5.74 -17.91 -0.66
N GLN A 113 -5.48 -18.91 -1.50
CA GLN A 113 -4.43 -18.84 -2.52
C GLN A 113 -4.77 -17.81 -3.60
N GLU A 114 -6.01 -17.82 -4.11
CA GLU A 114 -6.50 -16.82 -5.08
C GLU A 114 -6.28 -15.40 -4.54
N LEU A 115 -6.72 -15.16 -3.30
CA LEU A 115 -6.61 -13.86 -2.65
C LEU A 115 -5.15 -13.46 -2.33
N THR A 116 -4.30 -14.43 -1.98
CA THR A 116 -2.87 -14.19 -1.75
C THR A 116 -2.19 -13.73 -3.04
N VAL A 117 -2.48 -14.37 -4.16
CA VAL A 117 -1.90 -14.01 -5.47
C VAL A 117 -2.31 -12.59 -5.88
N GLU A 118 -3.59 -12.25 -5.69
CA GLU A 118 -4.08 -10.89 -5.96
C GLU A 118 -3.37 -9.86 -5.06
N TRP A 119 -3.27 -10.13 -3.75
CA TRP A 119 -2.59 -9.24 -2.82
C TRP A 119 -1.09 -9.06 -3.13
N GLU A 120 -0.38 -10.14 -3.46
CA GLU A 120 1.04 -10.07 -3.84
C GLU A 120 1.24 -9.27 -5.13
N LYS A 121 0.33 -9.43 -6.11
CA LYS A 121 0.33 -8.65 -7.33
C LYS A 121 0.15 -7.16 -7.04
N GLU A 122 -0.86 -6.78 -6.25
CA GLU A 122 -1.09 -5.39 -5.86
C GLU A 122 0.14 -4.81 -5.13
N ARG A 123 0.75 -5.56 -4.21
CA ARG A 123 1.97 -5.12 -3.52
C ARG A 123 3.15 -4.90 -4.46
N GLU A 124 3.32 -5.73 -5.48
CA GLU A 124 4.44 -5.57 -6.40
C GLU A 124 4.25 -4.36 -7.33
N GLU A 125 3.02 -4.09 -7.76
CA GLU A 125 2.69 -2.87 -8.51
C GLU A 125 3.04 -1.61 -7.70
N LEU A 126 2.71 -1.60 -6.40
CA LEU A 126 3.07 -0.50 -5.50
C LEU A 126 4.56 -0.35 -5.31
N ARG A 127 5.28 -1.45 -5.09
CA ARG A 127 6.73 -1.43 -5.00
C ARG A 127 7.37 -0.91 -6.28
N GLY A 128 6.77 -1.21 -7.44
CA GLY A 128 7.18 -0.66 -8.73
C GLY A 128 7.14 0.87 -8.75
N VAL A 129 6.00 1.45 -8.37
CA VAL A 129 5.84 2.91 -8.27
C VAL A 129 6.81 3.51 -7.25
N GLN A 130 6.96 2.88 -6.09
CA GLN A 130 7.87 3.35 -5.05
C GLN A 130 9.33 3.40 -5.55
N ARG A 131 9.79 2.33 -6.21
CA ARG A 131 11.15 2.29 -6.79
C ARG A 131 11.37 3.38 -7.83
N LEU A 132 10.37 3.65 -8.68
CA LEU A 132 10.45 4.73 -9.66
C LEU A 132 10.58 6.11 -8.99
N LYS A 133 9.78 6.36 -7.93
CA LYS A 133 9.86 7.62 -7.18
C LYS A 133 11.20 7.79 -6.46
N GLU A 134 11.71 6.74 -5.82
CA GLU A 134 13.04 6.74 -5.17
C GLU A 134 14.17 6.97 -6.18
N GLU A 135 14.10 6.36 -7.35
CA GLU A 135 15.06 6.56 -8.42
C GLU A 135 15.00 7.98 -8.98
N MET A 136 13.81 8.56 -9.13
CA MET A 136 13.64 9.97 -9.52
C MET A 136 14.27 10.93 -8.50
N ASP A 137 14.08 10.71 -7.20
CA ASP A 137 14.67 11.54 -6.15
C ASP A 137 16.21 11.47 -6.19
N ARG A 138 16.77 10.27 -6.37
CA ARG A 138 18.21 10.08 -6.57
C ARG A 138 18.74 10.87 -7.78
N ILE A 139 18.06 10.78 -8.93
CA ILE A 139 18.45 11.52 -10.14
C ILE A 139 18.32 13.03 -9.95
N GLN A 140 17.30 13.50 -9.22
CA GLN A 140 17.18 14.93 -8.89
C GLN A 140 18.36 15.43 -8.05
N ILE A 141 18.81 14.64 -7.07
CA ILE A 141 20.00 14.96 -6.27
C ILE A 141 21.25 15.00 -7.15
N GLU A 142 21.41 14.04 -8.07
CA GLU A 142 22.53 14.02 -9.03
C GLU A 142 22.53 15.24 -9.96
N ILE A 143 21.36 15.67 -10.44
CA ILE A 143 21.21 16.89 -11.26
C ILE A 143 21.65 18.11 -10.44
N GLN A 144 21.16 18.26 -9.21
CA GLN A 144 21.54 19.37 -8.35
C GLN A 144 23.05 19.39 -8.08
N GLN A 145 23.67 18.23 -7.91
CA GLN A 145 25.11 18.13 -7.72
C GLN A 145 25.87 18.55 -8.98
N ALA A 146 25.48 18.06 -10.16
CA ALA A 146 26.09 18.44 -11.43
C ALA A 146 25.94 19.95 -11.72
N GLU A 147 24.78 20.53 -11.40
CA GLU A 147 24.56 21.98 -11.50
C GLU A 147 25.48 22.77 -10.56
N ARG A 148 25.69 22.30 -9.32
CA ARG A 148 26.62 22.92 -8.36
C ARG A 148 28.09 22.83 -8.83
N ASP A 149 28.45 21.73 -9.47
CA ASP A 149 29.80 21.50 -9.97
C ASP A 149 30.04 22.13 -11.36
N TYR A 150 29.06 22.86 -11.90
CA TYR A 150 29.05 23.45 -13.24
C TYR A 150 29.20 22.43 -14.40
N ASP A 151 28.93 21.15 -14.15
CA ASP A 151 28.84 20.12 -15.19
C ASP A 151 27.46 20.17 -15.87
N LEU A 152 27.28 21.21 -16.69
CA LEU A 152 26.02 21.49 -17.37
C LEU A 152 25.66 20.41 -18.41
N ASN A 153 26.66 19.72 -18.97
CA ASN A 153 26.42 18.62 -19.90
C ASN A 153 25.77 17.44 -19.18
N ARG A 154 26.35 17.02 -18.05
CA ARG A 154 25.80 15.94 -17.24
C ARG A 154 24.42 16.31 -16.68
N ALA A 155 24.25 17.53 -16.19
CA ALA A 155 22.95 18.01 -15.71
C ALA A 155 21.88 17.96 -16.81
N ALA A 156 22.21 18.37 -18.05
CA ALA A 156 21.29 18.32 -19.17
C ALA A 156 20.93 16.87 -19.58
N GLU A 157 21.90 15.97 -19.64
CA GLU A 157 21.69 14.55 -19.95
C GLU A 157 20.71 13.91 -18.94
N LEU A 158 20.96 14.10 -17.64
CA LEU A 158 20.12 13.57 -16.58
C LEU A 158 18.71 14.19 -16.60
N LYS A 159 18.61 15.50 -16.81
CA LYS A 159 17.33 16.22 -16.75
C LYS A 159 16.42 15.93 -17.95
N TYR A 160 16.98 15.90 -19.16
CA TYR A 160 16.19 15.74 -20.39
C TYR A 160 16.14 14.32 -20.94
N GLY A 161 17.06 13.44 -20.50
CA GLY A 161 17.01 12.00 -20.73
C GLY A 161 16.40 11.28 -19.54
N THR A 162 17.25 10.86 -18.60
CA THR A 162 16.89 9.92 -17.53
C THR A 162 15.68 10.34 -16.70
N LEU A 163 15.66 11.58 -16.19
CA LEU A 163 14.56 12.07 -15.36
C LEU A 163 13.23 12.10 -16.12
N ARG A 164 13.26 12.49 -17.40
CA ARG A 164 12.05 12.55 -18.24
C ARG A 164 11.50 11.15 -18.52
N ASP A 165 12.38 10.18 -18.78
CA ASP A 165 11.98 8.78 -18.98
C ASP A 165 11.38 8.18 -17.72
N LEU A 166 11.98 8.46 -16.56
CA LEU A 166 11.45 8.03 -15.26
C LEU A 166 10.09 8.67 -14.95
N GLN A 167 9.92 9.97 -15.21
CA GLN A 167 8.63 10.65 -15.05
C GLN A 167 7.54 10.01 -15.92
N LYS A 168 7.89 9.64 -17.16
CA LYS A 168 6.96 8.95 -18.07
C LYS A 168 6.59 7.56 -17.54
N ALA A 169 7.58 6.78 -17.13
CA ALA A 169 7.35 5.45 -16.56
C ALA A 169 6.51 5.50 -15.28
N LEU A 170 6.75 6.49 -14.42
CA LEU A 170 5.96 6.73 -13.21
C LEU A 170 4.50 7.04 -13.56
N ALA A 171 4.26 7.96 -14.50
CA ALA A 171 2.91 8.32 -14.92
C ALA A 171 2.15 7.12 -15.52
N GLU A 172 2.83 6.28 -16.30
CA GLU A 172 2.25 5.05 -16.86
C GLU A 172 1.90 4.04 -15.75
N ALA A 173 2.78 3.85 -14.77
CA ALA A 173 2.56 2.95 -13.63
C ALA A 173 1.42 3.45 -12.72
N GLU A 174 1.37 4.75 -12.42
CA GLU A 174 0.29 5.36 -11.65
C GLU A 174 -1.06 5.28 -12.38
N ALA A 175 -1.08 5.45 -13.70
CA ALA A 175 -2.28 5.28 -14.51
C ALA A 175 -2.77 3.82 -14.53
N ALA A 176 -1.84 2.85 -14.62
CA ALA A 176 -2.17 1.44 -14.55
C ALA A 176 -2.78 1.05 -13.19
N LEU A 177 -2.22 1.57 -12.10
CA LEU A 177 -2.81 1.43 -10.76
C LEU A 177 -4.23 2.01 -10.77
N ALA A 178 -4.40 3.30 -11.09
CA ALA A 178 -5.70 3.97 -11.03
C ALA A 178 -6.80 3.24 -11.86
N ALA A 179 -6.43 2.70 -13.04
CA ALA A 179 -7.34 1.91 -13.85
C ALA A 179 -7.75 0.57 -13.18
N GLY A 180 -6.83 -0.07 -12.45
CA GLY A 180 -7.11 -1.26 -11.66
C GLY A 180 -8.10 -0.99 -10.51
N GLU A 181 -7.94 0.15 -9.84
CA GLU A 181 -8.82 0.63 -8.76
C GLU A 181 -10.27 0.88 -9.21
N ALA A 182 -10.46 1.38 -10.43
CA ALA A 182 -11.79 1.64 -10.98
C ALA A 182 -12.50 0.36 -11.50
N SER A 183 -11.74 -0.70 -11.76
CA SER A 183 -12.21 -1.94 -12.39
C SER A 183 -12.60 -3.01 -11.37
N VAL A 184 -11.84 -3.12 -10.27
CA VAL A 184 -12.00 -4.17 -9.26
C VAL A 184 -11.77 -3.56 -7.87
N PRO A 185 -12.60 -3.87 -6.85
CA PRO A 185 -12.32 -3.47 -5.48
C PRO A 185 -10.99 -4.08 -5.03
N ARG A 186 -9.97 -3.23 -4.85
CA ARG A 186 -8.65 -3.66 -4.39
C ARG A 186 -8.64 -3.96 -2.90
N MET A 187 -7.80 -4.90 -2.51
CA MET A 187 -7.59 -5.21 -1.09
C MET A 187 -6.77 -4.13 -0.38
N LEU A 188 -5.89 -3.46 -1.11
CA LEU A 188 -5.06 -2.39 -0.61
C LEU A 188 -5.67 -1.03 -0.96
N HIS A 189 -5.87 -0.18 0.05
CA HIS A 189 -6.18 1.24 -0.15
C HIS A 189 -4.85 2.00 -0.28
N LEU A 190 -4.68 2.74 -1.37
CA LEU A 190 -3.39 3.29 -1.79
C LEU A 190 -3.26 4.80 -1.58
N GLU A 191 -4.37 5.42 -1.21
CA GLU A 191 -4.52 6.85 -1.12
C GLU A 191 -5.00 7.23 0.28
N VAL A 192 -4.30 8.18 0.90
CA VAL A 192 -4.83 8.88 2.07
C VAL A 192 -5.97 9.77 1.59
N GLY A 193 -7.19 9.31 1.82
CA GLY A 193 -8.43 9.96 1.41
C GLY A 193 -9.17 10.67 2.53
N ALA A 194 -10.17 11.43 2.12
CA ALA A 194 -11.17 12.06 2.96
C ALA A 194 -12.28 11.03 3.32
N GLY A 195 -11.99 10.13 4.26
CA GLY A 195 -12.95 9.13 4.75
C GLY A 195 -12.62 7.70 4.38
#